data_AF-A0A7S1GEX4-F1
#
_entry.id   AF-A0A7S1GEX4-F1
#
_cell.length_a   1.000
_cell.length_b   1.000
_cell.length_c   1.000
_cell.angle_alpha   90.00
_cell.angle_beta   90.00
_cell.angle_gamma   90.00
#
_symmetry.space_group_name_H-M   'P 1'
#
loop_
_entity.id
_entity.type
_entity.pdbx_description
1 polymer ?
#
loop_
_entity_poly.entity_id
_entity_poly.type
_entity_poly.pdbx_seq_one_letter_code
_entity_poly.pdbx_strand_id
1 'polypeptide(L)'
;MSTMKSMKKAVIKCAPLLLLGIIRLITIKGVEYQEHVSEYGVHWNFFFTLCCVEGSMVAWKHIKGRYFSLTLPWDGMLACLLMMVYQLYLSIVGGQDFIENGPRQCSSDDSNWLSLCSAFVANREGILGIIGYLSLRLLSESMARYCIWPKVDASTITELRQWRLLIASVAFWAAHFFLTSVLGVSNSRRSTNVPFILWSMAQNTSVLCLIHFAMTSMGEPVQSAPRIFMSTNRFGLPVFFVSNILTGLANLLVDTIHSSNEKAMLVLSVYLMAVCALSQLLDKIFDKKRVADKKD
;
A
#
# COMPACT_ATOMS: atom_id res chain seq x y z
N MET A 1 -6.66 30.90 1.12
CA MET A 1 -7.79 29.94 1.34
C MET A 1 -7.50 28.50 0.88
N SER A 2 -6.63 28.25 -0.12
CA SER A 2 -6.30 26.89 -0.60
C SER A 2 -5.35 26.11 0.32
N THR A 3 -4.36 26.77 0.93
CA THR A 3 -3.36 26.14 1.82
C THR A 3 -3.99 25.58 3.09
N MET A 4 -4.86 26.36 3.75
CA MET A 4 -5.56 25.94 4.97
C MET A 4 -6.48 24.73 4.74
N LYS A 5 -7.12 24.67 3.56
CA LYS A 5 -7.90 23.49 3.14
C LYS A 5 -7.01 22.27 2.89
N SER A 6 -5.80 22.46 2.36
CA SER A 6 -4.82 21.38 2.17
C SER A 6 -4.31 20.84 3.51
N MET A 7 -3.95 21.73 4.44
CA MET A 7 -3.50 21.35 5.79
C MET A 7 -4.59 20.59 6.55
N LYS A 8 -5.85 21.05 6.51
CA LYS A 8 -6.97 20.32 7.12
C LYS A 8 -7.11 18.91 6.55
N LYS A 9 -6.96 18.74 5.23
CA LYS A 9 -6.99 17.41 4.59
C LYS A 9 -5.83 16.53 5.02
N ALA A 10 -4.62 17.09 5.16
CA ALA A 10 -3.47 16.36 5.66
C ALA A 10 -3.74 15.86 7.08
N VAL A 11 -4.21 16.73 7.99
CA VAL A 11 -4.53 16.35 9.37
C VAL A 11 -5.58 15.24 9.42
N ILE A 12 -6.67 15.35 8.67
CA ILE A 12 -7.74 14.34 8.64
C ILE A 12 -7.21 12.97 8.17
N LYS A 13 -6.26 12.95 7.22
CA LYS A 13 -5.66 11.72 6.72
C LYS A 13 -4.58 11.14 7.62
N CYS A 14 -3.73 11.99 8.17
CA CYS A 14 -2.57 11.60 8.95
C CYS A 14 -2.93 11.25 10.40
N ALA A 15 -3.87 11.95 11.03
CA ALA A 15 -4.18 11.77 12.45
C ALA A 15 -4.63 10.35 12.81
N PRO A 16 -5.57 9.69 12.07
CA PRO A 16 -5.94 8.31 12.36
C PRO A 16 -4.77 7.33 12.19
N LEU A 17 -3.91 7.56 11.18
CA LEU A 17 -2.74 6.72 10.91
C LEU A 17 -1.67 6.88 12.00
N LEU A 18 -1.42 8.10 12.47
CA LEU A 18 -0.50 8.35 13.58
C LEU A 18 -1.00 7.69 14.86
N LEU A 19 -2.30 7.84 15.18
CA LEU A 19 -2.91 7.20 16.35
C LEU A 19 -2.77 5.68 16.27
N LEU A 20 -3.09 5.09 15.11
CA LEU A 20 -2.92 3.66 14.84
C LEU A 20 -1.46 3.20 15.00
N GLY A 21 -0.51 3.99 14.49
CA GLY A 21 0.92 3.73 14.61
C GLY A 21 1.38 3.71 16.07
N ILE A 22 0.91 4.66 16.87
CA ILE A 22 1.21 4.74 18.31
C ILE A 22 0.59 3.54 19.06
N ILE A 23 -0.70 3.26 18.83
CA ILE A 23 -1.37 2.12 19.47
C ILE A 23 -0.63 0.83 19.15
N ARG A 24 -0.31 0.59 17.87
CA ARG A 24 0.43 -0.61 17.44
C ARG A 24 1.79 -0.71 18.13
N LEU A 25 2.54 0.39 18.22
CA LEU A 25 3.84 0.40 18.88
C LEU A 25 3.73 0.02 20.37
N ILE A 26 2.73 0.58 21.06
CA ILE A 26 2.48 0.28 22.48
C ILE A 26 2.06 -1.17 22.66
N THR A 27 1.09 -1.66 21.88
CA THR A 27 0.57 -3.02 22.01
C THR A 27 1.63 -4.07 21.70
N ILE A 28 2.42 -3.89 20.64
CA ILE A 28 3.47 -4.86 20.26
C ILE A 28 4.54 -4.95 21.34
N LYS A 29 5.00 -3.79 21.86
CA LYS A 29 5.96 -3.78 22.96
C LYS A 29 5.39 -4.30 24.28
N GLY A 30 4.10 -4.10 24.54
CA GLY A 30 3.43 -4.57 25.75
C GLY A 30 3.07 -6.06 25.73
N VAL A 31 2.92 -6.66 24.55
CA VAL A 31 2.54 -8.09 24.37
C VAL A 31 3.76 -8.97 24.06
N GLU A 32 4.98 -8.40 24.02
CA GLU A 32 6.22 -9.10 23.61
C GLU A 32 6.05 -9.90 22.29
N TYR A 33 5.27 -9.33 21.37
CA TYR A 33 4.99 -9.97 20.09
C TYR A 33 6.27 -10.01 19.24
N GLN A 34 6.52 -11.14 18.55
CA GLN A 34 7.69 -11.32 17.69
C GLN A 34 7.62 -10.35 16.50
N GLU A 35 8.26 -9.18 16.62
CA GLU A 35 8.38 -8.23 15.53
C GLU A 35 9.59 -8.59 14.66
N HIS A 36 9.34 -8.77 13.36
CA HIS A 36 10.42 -8.73 12.38
C HIS A 36 10.91 -7.29 12.26
N VAL A 37 11.80 -6.88 13.18
CA VAL A 37 12.46 -5.56 13.23
C VAL A 37 13.02 -5.16 11.86
N SER A 38 13.41 -6.16 11.08
CA SER A 38 13.92 -6.00 9.74
C SER A 38 12.88 -5.54 8.70
N GLU A 39 11.58 -5.47 9.00
CA GLU A 39 10.59 -4.95 8.04
C GLU A 39 10.54 -3.42 8.02
N TYR A 40 10.42 -2.78 9.19
CA TYR A 40 10.20 -1.35 9.29
C TYR A 40 11.16 -0.64 10.25
N GLY A 41 11.80 -1.37 11.17
CA GLY A 41 12.63 -0.79 12.23
C GLY A 41 12.22 -1.28 13.61
N VAL A 42 12.90 -0.75 14.64
CA VAL A 42 12.67 -1.10 16.05
C VAL A 42 11.47 -0.34 16.65
N HIS A 43 11.23 0.88 16.18
CA HIS A 43 10.19 1.78 16.71
C HIS A 43 9.24 2.28 15.62
N TRP A 44 9.50 1.90 14.38
CA TRP A 44 8.76 2.35 13.21
C TRP A 44 7.89 1.22 12.69
N ASN A 45 6.69 1.55 12.22
CA ASN A 45 5.77 0.59 11.65
C ASN A 45 5.12 1.15 10.38
N PHE A 46 4.43 0.29 9.65
CA PHE A 46 3.81 0.64 8.38
C PHE A 46 2.87 1.86 8.45
N PHE A 47 2.18 2.11 9.58
CA PHE A 47 1.29 3.27 9.68
C PHE A 47 2.04 4.59 9.66
N PHE A 48 3.24 4.65 10.26
CA PHE A 48 4.08 5.84 10.18
C PHE A 48 4.58 6.06 8.76
N THR A 49 5.04 5.01 8.08
CA THR A 49 5.38 5.09 6.65
C THR A 49 4.19 5.57 5.81
N LEU A 50 3.00 5.01 6.02
CA LEU A 50 1.78 5.39 5.30
C LEU A 50 1.36 6.83 5.60
N CYS A 51 1.51 7.29 6.85
CA CYS A 51 1.27 8.68 7.23
C CYS A 51 2.19 9.64 6.46
N CYS A 52 3.49 9.34 6.39
CA CYS A 52 4.45 10.12 5.62
C CYS A 52 4.10 10.11 4.12
N VAL A 53 3.74 8.95 3.55
CA VAL A 53 3.33 8.83 2.14
C VAL A 53 2.08 9.65 1.85
N GLU A 54 1.01 9.50 2.63
CA GLU A 54 -0.24 10.25 2.42
C GLU A 54 -0.07 11.76 2.67
N GLY A 55 0.76 12.14 3.66
CA GLY A 55 1.15 13.53 3.89
C GLY A 55 1.88 14.14 2.69
N SER A 56 2.89 13.43 2.16
CA SER A 56 3.62 13.80 0.94
C SER A 56 2.70 13.89 -0.27
N MET A 57 1.72 12.99 -0.41
CA MET A 57 0.74 13.05 -1.50
C MET A 57 -0.18 14.28 -1.40
N VAL A 58 -0.58 14.70 -0.19
CA VAL A 58 -1.37 15.92 -0.02
C VAL A 58 -0.54 17.16 -0.42
N ALA A 59 0.72 17.22 0.00
CA ALA A 59 1.65 18.28 -0.39
C ALA A 59 1.85 18.32 -1.92
N TRP A 60 2.13 17.17 -2.53
CA TRP A 60 2.32 17.03 -3.97
C TRP A 60 1.09 17.50 -4.77
N LYS A 61 -0.12 17.07 -4.39
CA LYS A 61 -1.36 17.50 -5.07
C LYS A 61 -1.59 19.00 -4.98
N HIS A 62 -1.21 19.62 -3.86
CA HIS A 62 -1.29 21.06 -3.70
C HIS A 62 -0.33 21.80 -4.64
N ILE A 63 0.94 21.36 -4.70
CA ILE A 63 1.96 21.92 -5.59
C ILE A 63 1.56 21.72 -7.06
N LYS A 64 1.17 20.49 -7.43
CA LYS A 64 0.72 20.14 -8.77
C LYS A 64 -0.42 21.04 -9.24
N GLY A 65 -1.46 21.22 -8.42
CA GLY A 65 -2.61 22.04 -8.78
C GLY A 65 -2.31 23.54 -8.94
N ARG A 66 -1.15 24.01 -8.46
CA ARG A 66 -0.75 25.43 -8.55
C ARG A 66 0.20 25.71 -9.72
N TYR A 67 1.10 24.78 -10.03
CA TYR A 67 2.21 25.04 -10.95
C TYR A 67 2.17 24.19 -12.22
N PHE A 68 1.40 23.10 -12.24
CA PHE A 68 1.47 22.11 -13.32
C PHE A 68 0.14 21.98 -14.05
N SER A 69 0.21 21.87 -15.38
CA SER A 69 -0.96 21.57 -16.20
C SER A 69 -1.52 20.18 -15.89
N LEU A 70 -2.86 20.04 -15.94
CA LEU A 70 -3.54 18.76 -15.75
C LEU A 70 -3.41 17.80 -16.94
N THR A 71 -2.85 18.23 -18.07
CA THR A 71 -2.77 17.42 -19.30
C THR A 71 -1.66 16.36 -19.27
N LEU A 72 -0.55 16.64 -18.57
CA LEU A 72 0.59 15.73 -18.52
C LEU A 72 0.52 14.77 -17.31
N PRO A 73 1.05 13.53 -17.44
CA PRO A 73 1.03 12.52 -16.38
C PRO A 73 2.12 12.76 -15.32
N TRP A 74 2.13 13.95 -14.70
CA TRP A 74 3.17 14.37 -13.75
C TRP A 74 3.42 13.41 -12.58
N ASP A 75 2.38 12.71 -12.10
CA ASP A 75 2.56 11.77 -10.98
C ASP A 75 3.35 10.54 -11.42
N GLY A 76 3.13 10.05 -12.64
CA GLY A 76 3.91 8.95 -13.21
C GLY A 76 5.35 9.36 -13.46
N MET A 77 5.58 10.57 -13.98
CA MET A 77 6.93 11.11 -14.20
C MET A 77 7.70 11.26 -12.88
N LEU A 78 7.07 11.81 -11.83
CA LEU A 78 7.68 11.92 -10.51
C LEU A 78 7.95 10.54 -9.91
N ALA A 79 7.03 9.58 -10.06
CA ALA A 79 7.24 8.21 -9.61
C ALA A 79 8.46 7.58 -10.27
N CYS A 80 8.58 7.66 -11.61
CA CYS A 80 9.73 7.13 -12.33
C CYS A 80 11.05 7.81 -11.91
N LEU A 81 11.04 9.13 -11.67
CA LEU A 81 12.21 9.85 -11.18
C LEU A 81 12.64 9.37 -9.80
N LEU A 82 11.70 9.28 -8.84
CA LEU A 82 11.99 8.80 -7.49
C LEU A 82 12.47 7.35 -7.49
N MET A 83 11.84 6.48 -8.30
CA MET A 83 12.26 5.09 -8.48
C MET A 83 13.68 5.00 -9.02
N MET A 84 14.01 5.78 -10.06
CA MET A 84 15.34 5.78 -10.67
C MET A 84 16.40 6.26 -9.67
N VAL A 85 16.19 7.41 -9.03
CA VAL A 85 17.13 7.97 -8.05
C VAL A 85 17.32 7.02 -6.87
N TYR A 86 16.23 6.45 -6.34
CA TYR A 86 16.30 5.52 -5.22
C TYR A 86 16.99 4.21 -5.61
N GLN A 87 16.72 3.67 -6.80
CA GLN A 87 17.42 2.47 -7.27
C GLN A 87 18.91 2.71 -7.48
N LEU A 88 19.31 3.88 -7.97
CA LEU A 88 20.73 4.26 -8.08
C LEU A 88 21.40 4.32 -6.70
N TYR A 89 20.72 4.88 -5.70
CA TYR A 89 21.21 4.85 -4.31
C TYR A 89 21.37 3.40 -3.79
N LEU A 90 20.37 2.55 -4.03
CA LEU A 90 20.40 1.15 -3.59
C LEU A 90 21.53 0.37 -4.26
N SER A 91 21.74 0.57 -5.57
CA SER A 91 22.66 -0.23 -6.38
C SER A 91 24.11 0.29 -6.38
N ILE A 92 24.34 1.61 -6.42
CA ILE A 92 25.69 2.19 -6.58
C ILE A 92 26.28 2.62 -5.24
N VAL A 93 25.47 3.22 -4.37
CA VAL A 93 25.94 3.79 -3.08
C VAL A 93 25.97 2.74 -1.97
N GLY A 94 25.48 1.52 -2.23
CA GLY A 94 25.38 0.45 -1.23
C GLY A 94 24.17 0.58 -0.31
N GLY A 95 23.17 1.40 -0.68
CA GLY A 95 21.96 1.60 0.12
C GLY A 95 21.17 0.33 0.38
N GLN A 96 21.23 -0.65 -0.54
CA GLN A 96 20.58 -1.95 -0.37
C GLN A 96 21.14 -2.71 0.85
N ASP A 97 22.46 -2.88 0.90
CA ASP A 97 23.12 -3.58 2.00
C ASP A 97 22.98 -2.82 3.32
N PHE A 98 23.08 -1.49 3.28
CA PHE A 98 22.83 -0.66 4.45
C PHE A 98 21.44 -0.91 5.05
N ILE A 99 20.39 -0.96 4.22
CA ILE A 99 19.02 -1.22 4.69
C ILE A 99 18.91 -2.64 5.24
N GLU A 100 19.36 -3.65 4.49
CA GLU A 100 19.08 -5.05 4.79
C GLU A 100 19.95 -5.65 5.90
N ASN A 101 21.22 -5.25 5.96
CA ASN A 101 22.26 -5.89 6.79
C ASN A 101 23.03 -4.90 7.68
N GLY A 102 22.87 -3.59 7.50
CA GLY A 102 23.66 -2.59 8.25
C GLY A 102 23.51 -2.68 9.78
N PRO A 103 24.45 -2.11 10.55
CA PRO A 103 24.35 -2.06 12.02
C PRO A 103 23.19 -1.16 12.46
N ARG A 104 22.53 -1.47 13.59
CA ARG A 104 21.37 -0.68 14.09
C ARG A 104 21.74 0.52 14.98
N GLN A 105 23.02 0.71 15.25
CA GLN A 105 23.56 1.78 16.09
C GLN A 105 24.65 2.52 15.32
N CYS A 106 24.76 3.83 15.53
CA CYS A 106 25.76 4.65 14.84
C CYS A 106 27.17 4.50 15.45
N SER A 107 27.25 4.35 16.78
CA SER A 107 28.50 4.17 17.53
C SER A 107 28.26 3.22 18.69
N SER A 108 29.24 2.38 19.02
CA SER A 108 29.20 1.43 20.14
C SER A 108 29.10 2.11 21.52
N ASP A 109 29.47 3.39 21.60
CA ASP A 109 29.53 4.18 22.85
C ASP A 109 28.32 5.14 23.01
N ASP A 110 27.44 5.23 22.00
CA ASP A 110 26.24 6.07 22.04
C ASP A 110 25.11 5.34 22.78
N SER A 111 25.19 5.36 24.12
CA SER A 111 24.11 4.88 25.00
C SER A 111 22.83 5.71 24.90
N ASN A 112 22.89 6.89 24.27
CA ASN A 112 21.77 7.80 24.17
C ASN A 112 20.91 7.49 22.93
N TRP A 113 19.90 6.64 23.11
CA TRP A 113 18.91 6.25 22.09
C TRP A 113 18.15 7.46 21.48
N LEU A 114 18.16 8.60 22.18
CA LEU A 114 17.50 9.83 21.74
C LEU A 114 18.28 10.60 20.66
N SER A 115 19.50 10.18 20.33
CA SER A 115 20.24 10.78 19.21
C SER A 115 19.52 10.52 17.88
N LEU A 116 19.39 11.56 17.05
CA LEU A 116 18.72 11.46 15.74
C LEU A 116 19.36 10.39 14.84
N CYS A 117 20.68 10.19 14.98
CA CYS A 117 21.41 9.16 14.23
C CYS A 117 20.93 7.75 14.63
N SER A 118 20.97 7.41 15.92
CA SER A 118 20.56 6.09 16.40
C SER A 118 19.08 5.83 16.14
N ALA A 119 18.21 6.84 16.28
CA ALA A 119 16.81 6.72 15.93
C ALA A 119 16.58 6.48 14.42
N PHE A 120 17.35 7.14 13.55
CA PHE A 120 17.29 6.92 12.10
C PHE A 120 17.77 5.51 11.74
N VAL A 121 18.96 5.11 12.21
CA VAL A 121 19.57 3.83 11.85
C VAL A 121 18.76 2.64 12.38
N ALA A 122 18.15 2.77 13.56
CA ALA A 122 17.23 1.77 14.11
C ALA A 122 15.91 1.63 13.33
N ASN A 123 15.55 2.61 12.49
CA ASN A 123 14.29 2.67 11.75
C ASN A 123 14.47 2.89 10.24
N ARG A 124 15.68 2.64 9.73
CA ARG A 124 16.09 3.01 8.38
C ARG A 124 15.24 2.31 7.32
N GLU A 125 14.80 1.07 7.57
CA GLU A 125 14.00 0.28 6.64
C GLU A 125 12.68 0.99 6.35
N GLY A 126 11.99 1.41 7.42
CA GLY A 126 10.73 2.13 7.34
C GLY A 126 10.86 3.56 6.79
N ILE A 127 11.93 4.27 7.17
CA ILE A 127 12.18 5.66 6.75
C ILE A 127 12.61 5.75 5.28
N LEU A 128 13.64 4.99 4.88
CA LEU A 128 14.10 4.98 3.49
C LEU A 128 13.05 4.35 2.56
N GLY A 129 12.30 3.37 3.06
CA GLY A 129 11.17 2.77 2.37
C GLY A 129 10.06 3.77 1.99
N ILE A 130 9.95 4.92 2.67
CA ILE A 130 8.97 5.98 2.31
C ILE A 130 9.13 6.39 0.84
N ILE A 131 10.36 6.44 0.31
CA ILE A 131 10.63 6.84 -1.08
C ILE A 131 10.04 5.80 -2.04
N GLY A 132 10.27 4.51 -1.77
CA GLY A 132 9.72 3.41 -2.55
C GLY A 132 8.18 3.38 -2.50
N TYR A 133 7.59 3.48 -1.31
CA TYR A 133 6.12 3.48 -1.15
C TYR A 133 5.47 4.73 -1.74
N LEU A 134 6.10 5.90 -1.65
CA LEU A 134 5.62 7.12 -2.29
C LEU A 134 5.62 6.96 -3.82
N SER A 135 6.67 6.37 -4.38
CA SER A 135 6.76 6.08 -5.80
C SER A 135 5.66 5.10 -6.24
N LEU A 136 5.45 4.02 -5.49
CA LEU A 136 4.35 3.08 -5.72
C LEU A 136 2.98 3.78 -5.67
N ARG A 137 2.78 4.68 -4.71
CA ARG A 137 1.52 5.43 -4.53
C ARG A 137 1.24 6.43 -5.66
N LEU A 138 2.29 7.08 -6.19
CA LEU A 138 2.20 8.00 -7.32
C LEU A 138 1.95 7.24 -8.64
N LEU A 139 2.68 6.15 -8.85
CA LEU A 139 2.56 5.30 -10.03
C LEU A 139 1.18 4.64 -10.11
N SER A 140 0.66 4.13 -8.98
CA SER A 140 -0.69 3.57 -8.89
C SER A 140 -1.77 4.61 -9.20
N GLU A 141 -1.64 5.86 -8.74
CA GLU A 141 -2.60 6.91 -9.07
C GLU A 141 -2.54 7.32 -10.55
N SER A 142 -1.34 7.33 -11.14
CA SER A 142 -1.16 7.54 -12.57
C SER A 142 -1.81 6.43 -13.40
N MET A 143 -1.55 5.17 -13.04
CA MET A 143 -2.17 4.00 -13.67
C MET A 143 -3.69 4.05 -13.56
N ALA A 144 -4.23 4.34 -12.38
CA ALA A 144 -5.67 4.34 -12.16
C ALA A 144 -6.39 5.44 -12.95
N ARG A 145 -5.80 6.64 -13.10
CA ARG A 145 -6.36 7.68 -13.98
C ARG A 145 -6.34 7.29 -15.46
N TYR A 146 -5.30 6.59 -15.90
CA TYR A 146 -5.17 6.15 -17.28
C TYR A 146 -6.14 5.00 -17.60
N CYS A 147 -6.19 3.98 -16.73
CA CYS A 147 -6.97 2.77 -16.97
C CYS A 147 -8.42 2.87 -16.49
N ILE A 148 -8.68 3.37 -15.28
CA ILE A 148 -9.97 3.21 -14.59
C ILE A 148 -10.91 4.40 -14.82
N TRP A 149 -10.38 5.63 -14.76
CA TRP A 149 -11.19 6.87 -14.84
C TRP A 149 -11.00 7.71 -16.11
N PRO A 150 -11.05 7.14 -17.33
CA PRO A 150 -11.08 7.98 -18.52
C PRO A 150 -12.40 8.74 -18.66
N LYS A 151 -12.31 9.99 -19.11
CA LYS A 151 -13.46 10.84 -19.45
C LYS A 151 -13.89 10.58 -20.90
N VAL A 152 -14.56 9.46 -21.17
CA VAL A 152 -15.03 9.04 -22.51
C VAL A 152 -16.47 8.50 -22.39
N ASP A 153 -17.18 8.22 -23.49
CA ASP A 153 -18.52 7.63 -23.51
C ASP A 153 -18.56 6.15 -23.08
N ALA A 154 -19.67 5.72 -22.48
CA ALA A 154 -19.76 4.48 -21.68
C ALA A 154 -19.46 3.16 -22.42
N SER A 155 -19.89 2.98 -23.67
CA SER A 155 -19.64 1.74 -24.42
C SER A 155 -18.17 1.62 -24.84
N THR A 156 -17.62 2.67 -25.42
CA THR A 156 -16.20 2.78 -25.81
C THR A 156 -15.26 2.71 -24.61
N ILE A 157 -15.68 3.15 -23.41
CA ILE A 157 -14.90 3.01 -22.17
C ILE A 157 -14.58 1.54 -21.88
N THR A 158 -15.50 0.61 -22.11
CA THR A 158 -15.37 -0.78 -21.66
C THR A 158 -14.21 -1.49 -22.32
N GLU A 159 -14.19 -1.49 -23.66
CA GLU A 159 -13.16 -2.15 -24.45
C GLU A 159 -11.81 -1.45 -24.23
N LEU A 160 -11.79 -0.12 -24.26
CA LEU A 160 -10.56 0.65 -24.01
C LEU A 160 -9.98 0.40 -22.62
N ARG A 161 -10.82 0.30 -21.58
CA ARG A 161 -10.37 0.03 -20.22
C ARG A 161 -9.74 -1.36 -20.13
N GLN A 162 -10.38 -2.38 -20.70
CA GLN A 162 -9.84 -3.74 -20.69
C GLN A 162 -8.47 -3.79 -21.36
N TRP A 163 -8.33 -3.20 -22.55
CA TRP A 163 -7.06 -3.12 -23.25
C TRP A 163 -5.99 -2.34 -22.49
N ARG A 164 -6.34 -1.21 -21.87
CA ARG A 164 -5.39 -0.43 -21.04
C ARG A 164 -4.89 -1.21 -19.84
N LEU A 165 -5.77 -1.94 -19.15
CA LEU A 165 -5.39 -2.80 -18.02
C LEU A 165 -4.47 -3.94 -18.48
N LEU A 166 -4.79 -4.57 -19.61
CA LEU A 166 -3.97 -5.63 -20.19
C LEU A 166 -2.58 -5.12 -20.61
N ILE A 167 -2.51 -4.02 -21.36
CA ILE A 167 -1.25 -3.40 -21.80
C ILE A 167 -0.41 -2.98 -20.59
N ALA A 168 -1.02 -2.34 -19.59
CA ALA A 168 -0.32 -1.95 -18.37
C ALA A 168 0.23 -3.16 -17.61
N SER A 169 -0.57 -4.23 -17.47
CA SER A 169 -0.14 -5.47 -16.84
C SER A 169 1.06 -6.09 -17.55
N VAL A 170 0.98 -6.25 -18.87
CA VAL A 170 2.07 -6.81 -19.69
C VAL A 170 3.31 -5.93 -19.60
N ALA A 171 3.17 -4.61 -19.66
CA ALA A 171 4.28 -3.67 -19.54
C ALA A 171 4.98 -3.76 -18.17
N PHE A 172 4.22 -3.83 -17.07
CA PHE A 172 4.80 -3.98 -15.73
C PHE A 172 5.48 -5.34 -15.54
N TRP A 173 4.89 -6.43 -16.04
CA TRP A 173 5.52 -7.75 -16.02
C TRP A 173 6.80 -7.79 -16.86
N ALA A 174 6.78 -7.23 -18.06
CA ALA A 174 7.96 -7.16 -18.93
C ALA A 174 9.07 -6.33 -18.29
N ALA A 175 8.75 -5.18 -17.68
CA ALA A 175 9.71 -4.35 -16.98
C ALA A 175 10.29 -5.06 -15.74
N HIS A 176 9.45 -5.74 -14.96
CA HIS A 176 9.89 -6.54 -13.82
C HIS A 176 10.81 -7.69 -14.26
N PHE A 177 10.43 -8.43 -15.30
CA PHE A 177 11.24 -9.51 -15.87
C PHE A 177 12.59 -8.98 -16.37
N PHE A 178 12.59 -7.87 -17.09
CA PHE A 178 13.83 -7.25 -17.57
C PHE A 178 14.77 -6.87 -16.41
N LEU A 179 14.27 -6.20 -15.37
CA LEU A 179 15.13 -5.83 -14.23
C LEU A 179 15.66 -7.03 -13.45
N THR A 180 14.83 -8.05 -13.22
CA THR A 180 15.21 -9.20 -12.39
C THR A 180 16.04 -10.22 -13.15
N SER A 181 15.65 -10.54 -14.39
CA SER A 181 16.23 -11.63 -15.17
C SER A 181 17.35 -11.18 -16.10
N VAL A 182 17.29 -9.94 -16.62
CA VAL A 182 18.33 -9.41 -17.53
C VAL A 182 19.36 -8.57 -16.77
N LEU A 183 18.91 -7.67 -15.89
CA LEU A 183 19.82 -6.83 -15.11
C LEU A 183 20.24 -7.44 -13.76
N GLY A 184 19.64 -8.57 -13.35
CA GLY A 184 20.00 -9.26 -12.11
C GLY A 184 19.67 -8.49 -10.83
N VAL A 185 18.78 -7.49 -10.87
CA VAL A 185 18.39 -6.73 -9.68
C VAL A 185 17.48 -7.59 -8.81
N SER A 186 17.91 -7.89 -7.59
CA SER A 186 17.12 -8.70 -6.64
C SER A 186 15.80 -8.02 -6.28
N ASN A 187 14.75 -8.80 -6.08
CA ASN A 187 13.45 -8.29 -5.63
C ASN A 187 13.43 -8.17 -4.10
N SER A 188 13.22 -6.96 -3.56
CA SER A 188 13.19 -6.76 -2.10
C SER A 188 12.05 -5.85 -1.67
N ARG A 189 11.10 -6.43 -0.92
CA ARG A 189 10.07 -5.70 -0.17
C ARG A 189 10.70 -4.87 0.96
N ARG A 190 11.76 -5.37 1.60
CA ARG A 190 12.41 -4.72 2.75
C ARG A 190 12.98 -3.35 2.38
N SER A 191 13.69 -3.26 1.26
CA SER A 191 14.17 -1.97 0.74
C SER A 191 13.14 -1.24 -0.11
N THR A 192 11.98 -1.85 -0.40
CA THR A 192 10.93 -1.31 -1.26
C THR A 192 11.49 -0.87 -2.63
N ASN A 193 12.29 -1.74 -3.23
CA ASN A 193 13.05 -1.43 -4.44
C ASN A 193 12.21 -1.45 -5.73
N VAL A 194 12.81 -1.08 -6.86
CA VAL A 194 12.08 -0.96 -8.13
C VAL A 194 11.48 -2.28 -8.60
N PRO A 195 12.19 -3.43 -8.59
CA PRO A 195 11.59 -4.72 -8.91
C PRO A 195 10.34 -5.03 -8.07
N PHE A 196 10.36 -4.72 -6.77
CA PHE A 196 9.21 -4.91 -5.88
C PHE A 196 8.03 -4.03 -6.27
N ILE A 197 8.29 -2.75 -6.59
CA ILE A 197 7.25 -1.82 -7.03
C ILE A 197 6.61 -2.31 -8.34
N LEU A 198 7.42 -2.71 -9.33
CA LEU A 198 6.92 -3.21 -10.61
C LEU A 198 6.14 -4.51 -10.45
N TRP A 199 6.63 -5.44 -9.63
CA TRP A 199 5.92 -6.68 -9.33
C TRP A 199 4.55 -6.40 -8.68
N SER A 200 4.53 -5.49 -7.69
CA SER A 200 3.30 -5.08 -7.01
C SER A 200 2.31 -4.46 -7.99
N MET A 201 2.77 -3.60 -8.90
CA MET A 201 1.93 -3.00 -9.94
C MET A 201 1.42 -4.05 -10.94
N ALA A 202 2.27 -4.98 -11.37
CA ALA A 202 1.92 -6.04 -12.30
C ALA A 202 0.84 -6.97 -11.74
N GLN A 203 0.99 -7.42 -10.49
CA GLN A 203 0.00 -8.25 -9.80
C GLN A 203 -1.34 -7.53 -9.66
N ASN A 204 -1.34 -6.30 -9.13
CA ASN A 204 -2.58 -5.55 -8.90
C ASN A 204 -3.31 -5.22 -10.22
N THR A 205 -2.57 -4.84 -11.28
CA THR A 205 -3.18 -4.59 -12.59
C THR A 205 -3.69 -5.86 -13.25
N SER A 206 -3.00 -7.00 -13.09
CA SER A 206 -3.48 -8.30 -13.55
C SER A 206 -4.81 -8.69 -12.89
N VAL A 207 -4.91 -8.55 -11.56
CA VAL A 207 -6.14 -8.86 -10.82
C VAL A 207 -7.28 -7.93 -11.24
N LEU A 208 -7.03 -6.62 -11.38
CA LEU A 208 -8.05 -5.68 -11.87
C LEU A 208 -8.49 -6.00 -13.32
N CYS A 209 -7.56 -6.41 -14.19
CA CYS A 209 -7.85 -6.84 -15.55
C CYS A 209 -8.79 -8.07 -15.57
N LEU A 210 -8.51 -9.06 -14.72
CA LEU A 210 -9.33 -10.28 -14.60
C LEU A 210 -10.71 -9.98 -14.03
N ILE A 211 -10.79 -9.15 -12.99
CA ILE A 211 -12.07 -8.76 -12.38
C ILE A 211 -12.91 -8.00 -13.40
N HIS A 212 -12.33 -7.02 -14.10
CA HIS A 212 -13.05 -6.26 -15.11
C HIS A 212 -13.58 -7.17 -16.23
N PHE A 213 -12.73 -8.07 -16.74
CA PHE A 213 -13.13 -9.07 -17.74
C PHE A 213 -14.29 -9.95 -17.27
N ALA A 214 -14.21 -10.48 -16.05
CA ALA A 214 -15.25 -11.33 -15.48
C ALA A 214 -16.59 -10.57 -15.36
N MET A 215 -16.55 -9.34 -14.86
CA MET A 215 -17.74 -8.50 -14.71
C MET A 215 -18.39 -8.18 -16.07
N THR A 216 -17.59 -7.78 -17.07
CA THR A 216 -18.13 -7.50 -18.40
C THR A 216 -18.70 -8.75 -19.07
N SER A 217 -18.08 -9.91 -18.85
CA SER A 217 -18.56 -11.20 -19.38
C SER A 217 -19.89 -11.64 -18.75
N MET A 218 -20.15 -11.22 -17.51
CA MET A 218 -21.42 -11.46 -16.81
C MET A 218 -22.50 -10.43 -17.16
N GLY A 219 -22.21 -9.46 -18.04
CA GLY A 219 -23.15 -8.40 -18.41
C GLY A 219 -23.35 -7.33 -17.33
N GLU A 220 -22.48 -7.28 -16.32
CA GLU A 220 -22.55 -6.25 -15.27
C GLU A 220 -22.15 -4.87 -15.83
N PRO A 221 -22.75 -3.78 -15.34
CA PRO A 221 -22.43 -2.44 -15.81
C PRO A 221 -20.95 -2.10 -15.65
N VAL A 222 -20.38 -1.38 -16.61
CA VAL A 222 -18.95 -0.99 -16.66
C VAL A 222 -18.47 -0.24 -15.41
N GLN A 223 -19.37 0.47 -14.73
CA GLN A 223 -19.05 1.24 -13.52
C GLN A 223 -19.29 0.48 -12.22
N SER A 224 -19.77 -0.76 -12.30
CA SER A 224 -20.00 -1.60 -11.13
C SER A 224 -18.69 -2.21 -10.63
N ALA A 225 -18.62 -2.46 -9.34
CA ALA A 225 -17.54 -3.20 -8.69
C ALA A 225 -18.16 -4.39 -7.93
N PRO A 226 -17.40 -5.48 -7.69
CA PRO A 226 -17.90 -6.61 -6.93
C PRO A 226 -18.44 -6.14 -5.57
N ARG A 227 -19.56 -6.69 -5.12
CA ARG A 227 -20.20 -6.28 -3.85
C ARG A 227 -19.24 -6.34 -2.67
N ILE A 228 -18.37 -7.36 -2.64
CA ILE A 228 -17.36 -7.51 -1.59
C ILE A 228 -16.32 -6.39 -1.59
N PHE A 229 -15.97 -5.84 -2.76
CA PHE A 229 -15.07 -4.68 -2.86
C PHE A 229 -15.78 -3.41 -2.42
N MET A 230 -17.04 -3.21 -2.80
CA MET A 230 -17.82 -2.05 -2.35
C MET A 230 -17.99 -2.05 -0.82
N SER A 231 -18.37 -3.20 -0.25
CA SER A 231 -18.49 -3.41 1.18
C SER A 231 -17.17 -3.13 1.92
N THR A 232 -16.07 -3.67 1.41
CA THR A 232 -14.75 -3.49 2.04
C THR A 232 -14.25 -2.05 1.93
N ASN A 233 -14.49 -1.38 0.79
CA ASN A 233 -14.17 0.03 0.62
C ASN A 233 -15.01 0.93 1.53
N ARG A 234 -16.28 0.58 1.75
CA ARG A 234 -17.19 1.33 2.64
C ARG A 234 -16.80 1.22 4.11
N PHE A 235 -16.40 0.03 4.56
CA PHE A 235 -16.02 -0.25 5.95
C PHE A 235 -14.52 -0.50 6.12
N GLY A 236 -13.69 0.18 5.33
CA GLY A 236 -12.24 -0.07 5.27
C GLY A 236 -11.57 -0.01 6.64
N LEU A 237 -11.86 1.00 7.46
CA LEU A 237 -11.24 1.16 8.78
C LEU A 237 -11.69 0.08 9.79
N PRO A 238 -13.00 -0.19 10.01
CA PRO A 238 -13.43 -1.31 10.86
C PRO A 238 -12.90 -2.67 10.42
N VAL A 239 -12.99 -2.99 9.12
CA VAL A 239 -12.51 -4.26 8.57
C VAL A 239 -11.00 -4.39 8.80
N PHE A 240 -10.26 -3.30 8.60
CA PHE A 240 -8.83 -3.23 8.88
C PHE A 240 -8.48 -3.49 10.36
N PHE A 241 -9.21 -2.88 11.31
CA PHE A 241 -8.96 -3.12 12.73
C PHE A 241 -9.18 -4.58 13.11
N VAL A 242 -10.31 -5.15 12.72
CA VAL A 242 -10.64 -6.54 13.06
C VAL A 242 -9.68 -7.51 12.37
N SER A 243 -9.27 -7.26 11.14
CA SER A 243 -8.30 -8.11 10.44
C SER A 243 -6.93 -8.12 11.13
N ASN A 244 -6.46 -6.99 11.67
CA ASN A 244 -5.22 -6.94 12.45
C ASN A 244 -5.35 -7.71 13.77
N ILE A 245 -6.48 -7.62 14.47
CA ILE A 245 -6.73 -8.40 15.70
C ILE A 245 -6.76 -9.90 15.39
N LEU A 246 -7.48 -10.30 14.34
CA LEU A 246 -7.57 -11.70 13.92
C LEU A 246 -6.21 -12.26 13.48
N THR A 247 -5.36 -11.45 12.85
CA THR A 247 -3.99 -11.86 12.50
C THR A 247 -3.14 -12.05 13.75
N GLY A 248 -3.24 -11.14 14.73
CA GLY A 248 -2.58 -11.31 16.03
C GLY A 248 -3.03 -12.58 16.75
N LEU A 249 -4.35 -12.83 16.76
CA LEU A 249 -4.93 -14.04 17.35
C LEU A 249 -4.44 -15.31 16.65
N ALA A 250 -4.42 -15.33 15.31
CA ALA A 250 -3.93 -16.47 14.55
C ALA A 250 -2.46 -16.82 14.89
N ASN A 251 -1.61 -15.80 15.05
CA ASN A 251 -0.20 -16.00 15.43
C ASN A 251 0.00 -16.41 16.89
N LEU A 252 -0.96 -16.13 17.78
CA LEU A 252 -0.93 -16.60 19.17
C LEU A 252 -1.49 -18.04 19.31
N LEU A 253 -2.44 -18.42 18.46
CA LEU A 253 -3.10 -19.73 18.51
C LEU A 253 -2.40 -20.81 17.68
N VAL A 254 -1.62 -20.41 16.67
CA VAL A 254 -0.95 -21.32 15.74
C VAL A 254 0.53 -20.99 15.71
N ASP A 255 1.38 -22.01 15.84
CA ASP A 255 2.81 -21.88 15.53
C ASP A 255 2.96 -21.69 14.01
N THR A 256 2.98 -20.43 13.58
CA THR A 256 2.98 -20.05 12.17
C THR A 256 4.32 -20.30 11.51
N ILE A 257 5.43 -20.33 12.26
CA ILE A 257 6.79 -20.50 11.73
C ILE A 257 7.02 -21.96 11.33
N HIS A 258 6.51 -22.91 12.11
CA HIS A 258 6.70 -24.34 11.88
C HIS A 258 5.47 -25.04 11.27
N SER A 259 4.48 -24.26 10.81
CA SER A 259 3.27 -24.79 10.18
C SER A 259 3.55 -25.36 8.79
N SER A 260 2.89 -26.47 8.45
CA SER A 260 2.96 -27.03 7.09
C SER A 260 2.19 -26.16 6.10
N ASN A 261 2.52 -26.27 4.81
CA ASN A 261 1.88 -25.48 3.75
C ASN A 261 0.36 -25.66 3.74
N GLU A 262 -0.14 -26.88 3.96
CA GLU A 262 -1.58 -27.18 3.96
C GLU A 262 -2.29 -26.50 5.13
N LYS A 263 -1.70 -26.58 6.32
CA LYS A 263 -2.21 -25.90 7.52
C LYS A 263 -2.19 -24.38 7.33
N ALA A 264 -1.11 -23.83 6.80
CA ALA A 264 -1.00 -22.40 6.52
C ALA A 264 -2.07 -21.93 5.54
N MET A 265 -2.29 -22.65 4.43
CA MET A 265 -3.32 -22.33 3.44
C MET A 265 -4.73 -22.43 4.02
N LEU A 266 -5.01 -23.40 4.89
CA LEU A 266 -6.28 -23.52 5.57
C LEU A 266 -6.53 -22.33 6.51
N VAL A 267 -5.56 -22.01 7.37
CA VAL A 267 -5.65 -20.88 8.30
C VAL A 267 -5.86 -19.56 7.56
N LEU A 268 -5.08 -19.32 6.50
CA LEU A 268 -5.23 -18.12 5.66
C LEU A 268 -6.61 -18.06 4.98
N SER A 269 -7.12 -19.20 4.49
CA SER A 269 -8.44 -19.26 3.85
C SER A 269 -9.56 -18.97 4.85
N VAL A 270 -9.50 -19.56 6.05
CA VAL A 270 -10.47 -19.30 7.13
C VAL A 270 -10.41 -17.85 7.58
N TYR A 271 -9.21 -17.31 7.76
CA TYR A 271 -8.99 -15.91 8.09
C TYR A 271 -9.59 -14.96 7.05
N LEU A 272 -9.30 -15.17 5.77
CA LEU A 272 -9.83 -14.33 4.69
C LEU A 272 -11.36 -14.44 4.58
N MET A 273 -11.92 -15.64 4.71
CA MET A 273 -13.38 -15.82 4.74
C MET A 273 -14.02 -15.06 5.89
N ALA A 274 -13.45 -15.11 7.09
CA ALA A 274 -13.96 -14.38 8.25
C ALA A 274 -13.94 -12.86 8.05
N VAL A 275 -12.83 -12.32 7.53
CA VAL A 275 -12.69 -10.88 7.23
C VAL A 275 -13.69 -10.45 6.14
N CYS A 276 -13.84 -11.24 5.09
CA CYS A 276 -14.81 -11.01 4.02
C CYS A 276 -16.26 -11.06 4.51
N ALA A 277 -16.60 -12.04 5.34
CA ALA A 277 -17.93 -12.19 5.92
C ALA A 277 -18.29 -11.02 6.84
N LEU A 278 -17.33 -10.57 7.66
CA LEU A 278 -17.49 -9.39 8.50
C LEU A 278 -17.79 -8.14 7.66
N SER A 279 -17.02 -7.91 6.59
CA SER A 279 -17.25 -6.79 5.68
C SER A 279 -18.71 -6.80 5.19
N GLN A 280 -19.17 -7.92 4.65
CA GLN A 280 -20.55 -8.04 4.14
C GLN A 280 -21.62 -7.93 5.23
N LEU A 281 -21.35 -8.42 6.45
CA LEU A 281 -22.26 -8.29 7.58
C LEU A 281 -22.45 -6.83 7.98
N LEU A 282 -21.36 -6.06 8.08
CA LEU A 282 -21.42 -4.63 8.34
C LEU A 282 -22.25 -3.91 7.27
N ASP A 283 -22.02 -4.23 5.99
CA ASP A 283 -22.80 -3.64 4.91
C ASP A 283 -24.29 -3.95 5.03
N LYS A 284 -24.67 -5.20 5.26
CA LYS A 284 -26.08 -5.59 5.47
C LYS A 284 -26.74 -4.87 6.67
N ILE A 285 -26.03 -4.73 7.79
CA ILE A 285 -26.56 -4.09 9.01
C ILE A 285 -26.82 -2.59 8.77
N PHE A 286 -25.84 -1.89 8.21
CA PHE A 286 -25.91 -0.44 8.04
C PHE A 286 -26.67 -0.01 6.79
N ASP A 287 -26.84 -0.88 5.79
CA ASP A 287 -27.72 -0.61 4.66
C ASP A 287 -29.21 -0.73 5.05
N LYS A 288 -29.57 -1.71 5.90
CA LYS A 288 -30.93 -1.81 6.47
C LYS A 288 -31.33 -0.58 7.29
N LYS A 289 -30.43 -0.03 8.11
CA LYS A 289 -30.68 1.21 8.87
C LYS A 289 -30.98 2.39 7.95
N ARG A 290 -30.25 2.53 6.85
CA ARG A 290 -30.49 3.60 5.87
C ARG A 290 -31.86 3.48 5.17
N VAL A 291 -32.36 2.26 4.97
CA VAL A 291 -33.70 2.04 4.41
C VAL A 291 -34.79 2.32 5.45
N ALA A 292 -34.54 2.06 6.73
CA ALA A 292 -35.45 2.41 7.82
C ALA A 292 -35.53 3.94 7.99
N ASP A 293 -34.39 4.64 8.07
CA ASP A 293 -34.32 6.11 8.23
C ASP A 293 -34.88 6.91 7.03
N LYS A 294 -35.13 6.25 5.89
CA LYS A 294 -35.77 6.87 4.72
C LYS A 294 -37.30 6.68 4.68
N LYS A 295 -37.84 5.83 5.55
CA LYS A 295 -39.27 5.54 5.63
C LYS A 295 -39.98 6.31 6.76
N ASP A 296 -39.20 6.91 7.65
CA ASP A 296 -39.64 7.86 8.69
C ASP A 296 -39.39 9.31 8.22
#